data_AF-A0A816B137-F1
#
_entry.id   AF-A0A816B137-F1
#
_cell.length_a   1.000
_cell.length_b   1.000
_cell.length_c   1.000
_cell.angle_alpha   90.00
_cell.angle_beta   90.00
_cell.angle_gamma   90.00
#
_symmetry.space_group_name_H-M   'P 1'
#
loop_
_entity.id
_entity.type
_entity.pdbx_description
1 polymer ?
#
loop_
_entity_poly.entity_id
_entity_poly.type
_entity_poly.pdbx_seq_one_letter_code
_entity_poly.pdbx_strand_id
1 'polypeptide(L)'
;MFYQSEEVEILEENELSSKARSTLSEIDKNKKINEKNRKRIFNVDRQLITTTLKPNREKDEIASAEATLVYHGIRHGISYFAQQYMTNVLKKLFSSSSIASSLSCGRTKAAAIANRCFSTLPYTSCYKK
;
A
#
# COMPACT_ATOMS: atom_id res chain seq x y z
N MET A 1 48.38 41.84 -48.95
CA MET A 1 48.03 41.93 -47.52
C MET A 1 46.72 41.19 -47.29
N PHE A 2 46.72 39.86 -47.12
CA PHE A 2 45.47 39.11 -46.85
C PHE A 2 45.62 37.87 -45.94
N TYR A 3 46.84 37.53 -45.47
CA TYR A 3 47.08 36.29 -44.72
C TYR A 3 46.84 36.35 -43.20
N GLN A 4 46.68 37.53 -42.59
CA GLN A 4 46.51 37.64 -41.13
C GLN A 4 45.06 37.45 -40.66
N SER A 5 44.07 37.49 -41.55
CA SER A 5 42.65 37.41 -41.20
C SER A 5 42.21 35.96 -40.95
N GLU A 6 42.67 35.02 -41.77
CA GLU A 6 42.25 33.61 -41.71
C GLU A 6 42.80 32.88 -40.48
N GLU A 7 44.03 33.17 -40.04
CA GLU A 7 44.62 32.52 -38.87
C GLU A 7 43.90 32.88 -37.55
N VAL A 8 43.39 34.10 -37.43
CA VAL A 8 42.65 34.55 -36.24
C VAL A 8 41.28 33.86 -36.16
N GLU A 9 40.61 33.69 -37.30
CA GLU A 9 39.30 33.05 -37.40
C GLU A 9 39.38 31.55 -37.06
N ILE A 10 40.44 30.86 -37.50
CA ILE A 10 40.68 29.43 -37.20
C ILE A 10 41.00 29.20 -35.71
N LEU A 11 41.67 30.14 -35.05
CA LEU A 11 41.97 30.05 -33.61
C LEU A 11 40.70 30.23 -32.76
N GLU A 12 39.81 31.15 -33.16
CA GLU A 12 38.54 31.41 -32.48
C GLU A 12 37.56 30.23 -32.60
N GLU A 13 37.48 29.60 -33.79
CA GLU A 13 36.67 28.40 -34.01
C GLU A 13 37.17 27.20 -33.19
N ASN A 14 38.49 27.06 -33.02
CA ASN A 14 39.07 25.99 -32.21
C ASN A 14 38.81 26.19 -30.71
N GLU A 15 38.86 27.43 -30.20
CA GLU A 15 38.48 27.73 -28.83
C GLU A 15 36.98 27.47 -28.58
N LEU A 16 36.10 27.90 -29.49
CA LEU A 16 34.66 27.60 -29.40
C LEU A 16 34.39 26.09 -29.41
N SER A 17 35.06 25.35 -30.29
CA SER A 17 34.94 23.88 -30.39
C SER A 17 35.42 23.17 -29.12
N SER A 18 36.51 23.66 -28.51
CA SER A 18 37.01 23.11 -27.25
C SER A 18 36.03 23.31 -26.09
N LYS A 19 35.37 24.48 -26.04
CA LYS A 19 34.40 24.87 -25.01
C LYS A 19 33.05 24.17 -25.19
N ALA A 20 32.65 23.90 -26.42
CA ALA A 20 31.49 23.05 -26.73
C ALA A 20 31.71 21.61 -26.27
N ARG A 21 32.92 21.06 -26.44
CA ARG A 21 33.26 19.70 -25.99
C ARG A 21 33.28 19.57 -24.46
N SER A 22 33.77 20.58 -23.75
CA SER A 22 33.77 20.56 -22.29
C SER A 22 32.36 20.59 -21.71
N THR A 23 31.47 21.44 -22.25
CA THR A 23 30.08 21.56 -21.81
C THR A 23 29.27 20.28 -22.09
N LEU A 24 29.44 19.67 -23.26
CA LEU A 24 28.82 18.37 -23.58
C LEU A 24 29.24 17.28 -22.58
N SER A 25 30.52 17.26 -22.19
CA SER A 25 31.02 16.29 -21.21
C SER A 25 30.43 16.47 -19.81
N GLU A 26 30.12 17.71 -19.42
CA GLU A 26 29.46 18.03 -18.14
C GLU A 26 27.98 17.64 -18.16
N ILE A 27 27.30 17.90 -19.27
CA ILE A 27 25.91 17.49 -19.48
C ILE A 27 25.76 15.97 -19.36
N ASP A 28 26.67 15.20 -19.96
CA ASP A 28 26.67 13.73 -19.87
C ASP A 28 26.90 13.22 -18.44
N LYS A 29 27.80 13.87 -17.68
CA LYS A 29 28.02 13.53 -16.26
C LYS A 29 26.77 13.80 -15.43
N ASN A 30 26.12 14.95 -15.63
CA ASN A 30 24.89 15.31 -14.92
C ASN A 30 23.74 14.36 -15.25
N LYS A 31 23.62 13.93 -16.51
CA LYS A 31 22.62 12.95 -16.94
C LYS A 31 22.80 11.60 -16.22
N LYS A 32 24.05 11.12 -16.11
CA LYS A 32 24.39 9.89 -15.37
C LYS A 32 24.10 9.99 -13.87
N ILE A 33 24.38 11.15 -13.24
CA ILE A 33 24.07 11.39 -11.83
C ILE A 33 22.56 11.38 -11.60
N ASN A 34 21.80 12.02 -12.49
CA ASN A 34 20.35 12.11 -12.37
C ASN A 34 19.68 10.73 -12.49
N GLU A 35 20.17 9.89 -13.40
CA GLU A 35 19.68 8.51 -13.55
C GLU A 35 20.01 7.64 -12.33
N LYS A 36 21.21 7.80 -11.74
CA LYS A 36 21.58 7.12 -10.48
C LYS A 36 20.67 7.57 -9.33
N ASN A 37 20.39 8.85 -9.21
CA ASN A 37 19.49 9.40 -8.19
C ASN A 37 18.07 8.87 -8.35
N ARG A 38 17.57 8.78 -9.59
CA ARG A 38 16.24 8.22 -9.90
C ARG A 38 16.11 6.76 -9.47
N LYS A 39 17.14 5.94 -9.70
CA LYS A 39 17.19 4.53 -9.23
C LYS A 39 17.25 4.43 -7.70
N ARG A 40 17.94 5.36 -7.03
CA ARG A 40 18.00 5.41 -5.55
C ARG A 40 16.65 5.78 -4.95
N ILE A 41 15.98 6.81 -5.46
CA ILE A 41 14.65 7.26 -4.99
C ILE A 41 13.66 6.10 -5.10
N PHE A 42 13.61 5.43 -6.26
CA PHE A 42 12.74 4.27 -6.47
C PHE A 42 13.00 3.12 -5.48
N ASN A 43 14.26 2.87 -5.11
CA ASN A 43 14.60 1.84 -4.13
C ASN A 43 14.23 2.24 -2.70
N VAL A 44 14.34 3.51 -2.33
CA VAL A 44 13.95 4.02 -1.01
C VAL A 44 12.43 3.95 -0.84
N ASP A 45 11.66 4.34 -1.86
CA ASP A 45 10.19 4.25 -1.86
C ASP A 45 9.73 2.80 -1.69
N ARG A 46 10.37 1.86 -2.40
CA ARG A 46 10.05 0.43 -2.29
C ARG A 46 10.31 -0.12 -0.89
N GLN A 47 11.40 0.30 -0.24
CA GLN A 47 11.72 -0.11 1.13
C GLN A 47 10.72 0.45 2.16
N LEU A 48 10.32 1.72 2.02
CA LEU A 48 9.33 2.36 2.90
C LEU A 48 7.95 1.71 2.82
N ILE A 49 7.51 1.32 1.63
CA ILE A 49 6.24 0.60 1.43
C ILE A 49 6.28 -0.77 2.13
N THR A 50 7.40 -1.50 2.04
CA THR A 50 7.52 -2.83 2.64
C THR A 50 7.57 -2.84 4.18
N THR A 51 8.05 -1.76 4.80
CA THR A 51 8.16 -1.67 6.26
C THR A 51 6.89 -1.13 6.91
N THR A 52 6.12 -0.29 6.21
CA THR A 52 4.87 0.31 6.72
C THR A 52 3.63 -0.54 6.46
N LEU A 53 3.62 -1.36 5.40
CA LEU A 53 2.55 -2.30 5.05
C LEU A 53 2.94 -3.74 5.34
N LYS A 54 3.58 -4.02 6.48
CA LYS A 54 3.70 -5.43 6.92
C LYS A 54 2.28 -5.94 7.19
N PRO A 55 1.75 -6.91 6.40
CA PRO A 55 0.46 -7.50 6.69
C PRO A 55 0.58 -8.14 8.07
N ASN A 56 -0.17 -7.61 9.03
CA ASN A 56 -0.22 -8.22 10.33
C ASN A 56 -1.17 -9.41 10.21
N ARG A 57 -0.58 -10.56 9.89
CA ARG A 57 -1.29 -11.81 9.64
C ARG A 57 -2.30 -12.14 10.74
N GLU A 58 -1.97 -11.89 12.00
CA GLU A 58 -2.88 -12.12 13.12
C GLU A 58 -4.12 -11.19 13.06
N LYS A 59 -3.94 -9.93 12.68
CA LYS A 59 -5.07 -8.99 12.53
C LYS A 59 -6.00 -9.39 11.39
N ASP A 60 -5.43 -9.86 10.28
CA ASP A 60 -6.21 -10.32 9.14
C ASP A 60 -6.97 -11.61 9.49
N GLU A 61 -6.33 -12.53 10.22
CA GLU A 61 -6.96 -13.75 10.73
C GLU A 61 -8.11 -13.41 11.71
N ILE A 62 -7.91 -12.48 12.64
CA ILE A 62 -8.97 -12.00 13.54
C ILE A 62 -10.13 -11.38 12.76
N ALA A 63 -9.83 -10.50 11.79
CA ALA A 63 -10.86 -9.86 10.97
C ALA A 63 -11.67 -10.89 10.17
N SER A 64 -11.00 -11.92 9.63
CA SER A 64 -11.66 -13.02 8.90
C SER A 64 -12.58 -13.85 9.81
N ALA A 65 -12.15 -14.13 11.04
CA ALA A 65 -12.94 -14.86 12.03
C ALA A 65 -14.19 -14.06 12.45
N GLU A 66 -14.04 -12.76 12.68
CA GLU A 66 -15.17 -11.88 12.99
C GLU A 66 -16.17 -11.77 11.84
N ALA A 67 -15.69 -11.59 10.61
CA ALA A 67 -16.54 -11.52 9.43
C ALA A 67 -17.32 -12.83 9.22
N THR A 68 -16.66 -13.97 9.42
CA THR A 68 -17.29 -15.30 9.33
C THR A 68 -18.36 -15.49 10.40
N LEU A 69 -18.10 -15.06 11.64
CA LEU A 69 -19.07 -15.14 12.73
C LEU A 69 -20.32 -14.27 12.44
N VAL A 70 -20.12 -13.06 11.90
CA VAL A 70 -21.21 -12.16 11.48
C VAL A 70 -22.01 -12.78 10.35
N TYR A 71 -21.33 -13.32 9.34
CA TYR A 71 -22.00 -13.99 8.22
C TYR A 71 -22.85 -15.17 8.68
N HIS A 72 -22.30 -16.04 9.54
CA HIS A 72 -23.03 -17.15 10.12
C HIS A 72 -24.24 -16.68 10.93
N GLY A 73 -24.06 -15.62 11.74
CA GLY A 73 -25.15 -14.99 12.49
C GLY A 73 -26.28 -14.50 11.59
N ILE A 74 -25.96 -13.77 10.52
CA ILE A 74 -26.94 -13.28 9.54
C ILE A 74 -27.66 -14.44 8.86
N ARG A 75 -26.93 -15.47 8.43
CA ARG A 75 -27.48 -16.64 7.74
C ARG A 75 -28.48 -17.42 8.59
N HIS A 76 -28.26 -17.50 9.90
CA HIS A 76 -29.14 -18.21 10.84
C HIS A 76 -30.10 -17.28 11.61
N GLY A 77 -30.19 -15.99 11.25
CA GLY A 77 -31.10 -15.04 11.90
C GLY A 77 -30.75 -14.79 13.39
N ILE A 78 -29.49 -14.95 13.78
CA ILE A 78 -29.02 -14.70 15.14
C ILE A 78 -28.99 -13.20 15.39
N SER A 79 -29.58 -12.76 16.51
CA SER A 79 -29.55 -11.35 16.88
C SER A 79 -28.11 -10.88 17.16
N TYR A 80 -27.79 -9.62 16.80
CA TYR A 80 -26.48 -9.05 17.12
C TYR A 80 -26.19 -9.00 18.63
N PHE A 81 -27.23 -9.02 19.47
CA PHE A 81 -27.07 -9.12 20.91
C PHE A 81 -26.57 -10.50 21.34
N ALA A 82 -27.18 -11.57 20.82
CA ALA A 82 -26.71 -12.93 21.04
C ALA A 82 -25.30 -13.12 20.48
N GLN A 83 -24.99 -12.54 19.32
CA GLN A 83 -23.67 -12.61 18.72
C GLN A 83 -22.60 -11.90 19.57
N GLN A 84 -22.91 -10.74 20.17
CA GLN A 84 -22.02 -10.08 21.11
C GLN A 84 -21.71 -11.00 22.31
N TYR A 85 -22.72 -11.66 22.88
CA TYR A 85 -22.47 -12.64 23.95
C TYR A 85 -21.67 -13.85 23.49
N MET A 86 -21.89 -14.33 22.26
CA MET A 86 -21.12 -15.42 21.67
C MET A 86 -19.63 -15.10 21.65
N THR A 87 -19.23 -13.86 21.35
CA THR A 87 -17.80 -13.49 21.39
C THR A 87 -17.19 -13.61 22.78
N ASN A 88 -17.94 -13.27 23.83
CA ASN A 88 -17.48 -13.43 25.22
C ASN A 88 -17.39 -14.91 25.61
N VAL A 89 -18.30 -15.75 25.10
CA VAL A 89 -18.26 -17.20 25.31
C VAL A 89 -17.05 -17.81 24.59
N LEU A 90 -16.81 -17.43 23.32
CA LEU A 90 -15.67 -17.90 22.53
C LEU A 90 -14.34 -17.56 23.19
N LYS A 91 -14.21 -16.37 23.79
CA LYS A 91 -13.03 -15.99 24.58
C LYS A 91 -12.78 -16.91 25.78
N LYS A 92 -13.83 -17.31 26.47
CA LYS A 92 -13.74 -18.21 27.63
C LYS A 92 -13.46 -19.64 27.21
N LEU A 93 -14.08 -20.10 26.13
CA LEU A 93 -13.95 -21.46 25.61
C LEU A 93 -12.54 -21.70 25.02
N PHE A 94 -12.01 -20.71 24.31
CA PHE A 94 -10.69 -20.77 23.67
C PHE A 94 -9.71 -19.83 24.36
N SER A 95 -9.56 -19.96 25.67
CA SER A 95 -8.68 -19.12 26.49
C SER A 95 -7.20 -19.23 26.10
N SER A 96 -6.78 -20.34 25.50
CA SER A 96 -5.42 -20.56 25.01
C SER A 96 -5.12 -19.92 23.65
N SER A 97 -6.14 -19.43 22.93
CA SER A 97 -5.97 -18.87 21.58
C SER A 97 -5.76 -17.35 21.62
N SER A 98 -4.67 -16.88 21.01
CA SER A 98 -4.39 -15.45 20.82
C SER A 98 -5.44 -14.77 19.94
N ILE A 99 -5.97 -15.49 18.95
CA ILE A 99 -7.02 -14.99 18.04
C ILE A 99 -8.33 -14.83 18.81
N ALA A 100 -8.73 -15.85 19.58
CA ALA A 100 -9.99 -15.83 20.30
C ALA A 100 -10.01 -14.75 21.39
N SER A 101 -8.93 -14.59 22.15
CA SER A 101 -8.80 -13.53 23.16
C SER A 101 -8.93 -12.12 22.56
N SER A 102 -8.42 -11.95 21.34
CA SER A 102 -8.42 -10.69 20.58
C SER A 102 -9.71 -10.39 19.82
N LEU A 103 -10.67 -11.33 19.77
CA LEU A 103 -11.98 -11.10 19.13
C LEU A 103 -12.68 -9.91 19.78
N SER A 104 -13.16 -8.96 19.00
CA SER A 104 -13.83 -7.76 19.51
C SER A 104 -15.05 -7.42 18.66
N CYS A 105 -15.88 -8.43 18.34
CA CYS A 105 -17.08 -8.24 17.54
C CYS A 105 -18.31 -7.89 18.41
N GLY A 106 -18.41 -6.61 18.79
CA GLY A 106 -19.61 -6.06 19.42
C GLY A 106 -20.73 -5.75 18.42
N ARG A 107 -21.91 -5.35 18.91
CA ARG A 107 -23.10 -5.05 18.08
C ARG A 107 -22.82 -4.05 16.96
N THR A 108 -22.19 -2.93 17.29
CA THR A 108 -21.87 -1.87 16.32
C THR A 108 -20.92 -2.35 15.23
N LYS A 109 -19.92 -3.16 15.62
CA LYS A 109 -18.95 -3.73 14.68
C LYS A 109 -19.62 -4.77 13.78
N ALA A 110 -20.44 -5.65 14.34
CA ALA A 110 -21.22 -6.63 13.58
C ALA A 110 -22.17 -5.96 12.58
N ALA A 111 -22.88 -4.91 12.99
CA ALA A 111 -23.74 -4.14 12.11
C ALA A 111 -22.96 -3.43 11.00
N ALA A 112 -21.79 -2.86 11.31
CA ALA A 112 -20.92 -2.24 10.31
C ALA A 112 -20.41 -3.26 9.29
N ILE A 113 -19.99 -4.45 9.73
CA ILE A 113 -19.58 -5.56 8.85
C ILE A 113 -20.75 -6.00 7.97
N ALA A 114 -21.94 -6.20 8.55
CA ALA A 114 -23.14 -6.55 7.82
C ALA A 114 -23.47 -5.53 6.73
N ASN A 115 -23.48 -4.24 7.07
CA ASN A 115 -23.85 -3.16 6.15
C ASN A 115 -22.77 -2.85 5.10
N ARG A 116 -21.50 -3.12 5.39
CA ARG A 116 -20.39 -2.80 4.46
C ARG A 116 -19.99 -3.97 3.58
N CYS A 117 -20.00 -5.18 4.12
CA CYS A 117 -19.55 -6.38 3.42
C CYS A 117 -20.71 -7.20 2.84
N PHE A 118 -21.89 -7.16 3.47
CA PHE A 118 -23.02 -8.04 3.14
C PHE A 118 -24.30 -7.30 2.75
N SER A 119 -24.27 -5.97 2.60
CA SER A 119 -25.47 -5.15 2.28
C SER A 119 -26.11 -5.44 0.93
N THR A 120 -25.39 -6.09 0.02
CA THR A 120 -25.93 -6.56 -1.26
C THR A 120 -26.67 -7.89 -1.13
N LEU A 121 -26.55 -8.60 -0.01
CA LEU A 121 -27.33 -9.82 0.23
C LEU A 121 -28.74 -9.42 0.67
N PRO A 122 -29.78 -9.78 -0.10
CA PRO A 122 -31.13 -9.45 0.27
C PRO A 122 -31.49 -10.16 1.57
N TYR A 123 -31.73 -9.38 2.62
CA TYR A 123 -32.28 -9.84 3.91
C TYR A 123 -33.60 -10.62 3.72
N THR A 124 -34.22 -10.51 2.55
CA THR A 124 -35.47 -11.18 2.16
C THR A 124 -35.33 -12.65 1.78
N SER A 125 -34.11 -13.21 1.59
CA SER A 125 -33.97 -14.65 1.29
C SER A 125 -33.96 -15.55 2.54
N CYS A 126 -33.68 -14.99 3.72
CA CYS A 126 -33.54 -15.75 4.97
C CYS A 126 -34.87 -15.94 5.74
N TYR A 127 -35.99 -15.39 5.24
CA TYR A 127 -37.32 -15.44 5.88
C TYR A 127 -38.38 -16.20 5.06
N LYS A 128 -37.99 -17.23 4.30
CA LYS A 128 -38.98 -18.21 3.80
C LYS A 128 -39.18 -19.28 4.87
N LYS A 129 -40.27 -19.15 5.64
CA LYS A 129 -40.87 -20.24 6.42
C LYS A 129 -41.38 -21.33 5.50
#